data_AF-A0A238GUN5-F1
#
_entry.id   AF-A0A238GUN5-F1
#
_cell.length_a   1.000
_cell.length_b   1.000
_cell.length_c   1.000
_cell.angle_alpha   90.00
_cell.angle_beta   90.00
_cell.angle_gamma   90.00
#
_symmetry.space_group_name_H-M   'P 1'
#
loop_
_entity.id
_entity.type
_entity.pdbx_description
1 polymer ?
#
loop_
_entity_poly.entity_id
_entity_poly.type
_entity_poly.pdbx_seq_one_letter_code
_entity_poly.pdbx_strand_id
1 'polypeptide(L)'
;MNYPNLPNSALEITEQPGVKEITNELLKQLQNALKGNHLFTEQVELSLKGIVRILEVLLSLDFFKNANEIDSSLRNSIEWLTNAGESLKLKMKEYERFFNDFNTSMHANEQEVTNTLNANTENIKSEIKKLENQLIEEARMLLEQETQKKR
;
A
#
# COMPACT_ATOMS: atom_id res chain seq x y z
N MET A 1 -10.77 -8.66 8.47
CA MET A 1 -10.11 -7.74 7.51
C MET A 1 -10.61 -6.31 7.68
N ASN A 2 -9.80 -5.44 8.31
CA ASN A 2 -10.13 -4.03 8.49
C ASN A 2 -8.99 -3.16 7.94
N TYR A 3 -9.24 -2.22 7.05
CA TYR A 3 -8.18 -1.45 6.38
C TYR A 3 -8.37 0.05 6.61
N PRO A 4 -7.28 0.79 6.88
CA PRO A 4 -7.35 2.25 6.95
C PRO A 4 -7.68 2.85 5.58
N ASN A 5 -8.40 3.96 5.57
CA ASN A 5 -8.67 4.72 4.34
C ASN A 5 -7.39 5.41 3.86
N LEU A 6 -7.18 5.41 2.54
CA LEU A 6 -6.09 6.13 1.91
C LEU A 6 -6.22 7.65 2.16
N PRO A 7 -5.13 8.35 2.52
CA PRO A 7 -5.12 9.80 2.60
C PRO A 7 -5.43 10.43 1.24
N ASN A 8 -6.02 11.63 1.25
CA ASN A 8 -6.21 12.41 0.03
C ASN A 8 -4.85 12.80 -0.58
N SER A 9 -4.67 12.50 -1.87
CA SER A 9 -3.44 12.75 -2.63
C SER A 9 -3.26 14.20 -3.08
N ALA A 10 -4.29 15.03 -2.97
CA ALA A 10 -4.19 16.45 -3.31
C ALA A 10 -3.19 17.17 -2.39
N LEU A 11 -2.24 17.89 -2.99
CA LEU A 11 -1.37 18.84 -2.30
C LEU A 11 -2.06 20.21 -2.30
N GLU A 12 -2.23 20.83 -1.14
CA GLU A 12 -2.71 22.20 -1.01
C GLU A 12 -1.58 23.17 -1.37
N ILE A 13 -1.31 23.30 -2.67
CA ILE A 13 -0.34 24.24 -3.25
C ILE A 13 -1.11 25.21 -4.14
N THR A 14 -0.95 26.51 -3.90
CA THR A 14 -1.54 27.56 -4.73
C THR A 14 -0.80 27.66 -6.07
N GLU A 15 -1.49 28.07 -7.14
CA GLU A 15 -0.84 28.22 -8.46
C GLU A 15 0.34 29.20 -8.40
N GLN A 16 1.48 28.79 -8.95
CA GLN A 16 2.66 29.64 -9.05
C GLN A 16 2.40 30.78 -10.06
N PRO A 17 2.74 32.05 -9.75
CA PRO A 17 2.63 33.14 -10.72
C PRO A 17 3.57 32.92 -11.90
N GLY A 18 3.05 32.88 -13.13
CA GLY A 18 3.83 33.02 -14.37
C GLY A 18 4.41 31.74 -15.00
N VAL A 19 4.13 30.54 -14.49
CA VAL A 19 4.77 29.29 -14.97
C VAL A 19 3.75 28.29 -15.52
N LYS A 20 3.08 28.63 -16.63
CA LYS A 20 2.11 27.73 -17.28
C LYS A 20 2.75 26.60 -18.11
N GLU A 21 4.01 26.74 -18.54
CA GLU A 21 4.63 25.80 -19.49
C GLU A 21 5.42 24.66 -18.81
N ILE A 22 6.27 24.95 -17.83
CA ILE A 22 7.13 23.95 -17.18
C ILE A 22 6.30 22.94 -16.35
N THR A 23 5.25 23.44 -15.67
CA THR A 23 4.34 22.63 -14.84
C THR A 23 3.63 21.56 -15.64
N ASN A 24 3.27 21.83 -16.89
CA ASN A 24 2.55 20.90 -17.75
C ASN A 24 3.43 19.72 -18.20
N GLU A 25 4.71 19.94 -18.50
CA GLU A 25 5.59 18.88 -18.97
C GLU A 25 5.97 17.92 -17.83
N LEU A 26 6.18 18.43 -16.62
CA LEU A 26 6.46 17.62 -15.44
C LEU A 26 5.23 16.80 -15.01
N LEU A 27 4.04 17.41 -15.03
CA LEU A 27 2.77 16.71 -14.76
C LEU A 27 2.51 15.58 -15.76
N LYS A 28 2.85 15.80 -17.03
CA LYS A 28 2.71 14.80 -18.09
C LYS A 28 3.67 13.62 -17.89
N GLN A 29 4.91 13.88 -17.48
CA GLN A 29 5.87 12.83 -17.14
C GLN A 29 5.43 12.03 -15.92
N LEU A 30 4.91 12.69 -14.88
CA LEU A 30 4.37 12.04 -13.68
C LEU A 30 3.15 11.17 -14.02
N GLN A 31 2.21 11.70 -14.81
CA GLN A 31 1.04 10.94 -15.25
C GLN A 31 1.41 9.72 -16.09
N ASN A 32 2.44 9.82 -16.93
CA ASN A 32 2.93 8.69 -17.70
C ASN A 32 3.59 7.63 -16.82
N ALA A 33 4.32 8.03 -15.78
CA ALA A 33 4.90 7.09 -14.81
C ALA A 33 3.83 6.36 -13.98
N LEU A 34 2.67 6.99 -13.76
CA LEU A 34 1.54 6.43 -12.99
C LEU A 34 0.56 5.58 -13.82
N LYS A 35 0.69 5.53 -15.15
CA LYS A 35 -0.29 4.89 -16.06
C LYS A 35 -0.10 3.38 -16.30
N GLY A 36 0.86 2.72 -15.65
CA GLY A 36 1.15 1.29 -15.85
C GLY A 36 0.48 0.32 -14.85
N ASN A 37 -0.03 -0.82 -15.34
CA ASN A 37 -0.57 -1.93 -14.53
C ASN A 37 0.55 -2.73 -13.83
N HIS A 38 1.24 -2.11 -12.89
CA HIS A 38 2.31 -2.74 -12.09
C HIS A 38 1.78 -3.28 -10.75
N LEU A 39 2.45 -4.30 -10.19
CA LEU A 39 2.19 -4.79 -8.83
C LEU A 39 2.28 -3.62 -7.84
N PHE A 40 1.40 -3.59 -6.83
CA PHE A 40 1.27 -2.45 -5.90
C PHE A 40 2.61 -1.99 -5.31
N THR A 41 3.51 -2.91 -4.99
CA THR A 41 4.87 -2.61 -4.50
C THR A 41 5.72 -1.85 -5.51
N GLU A 42 5.68 -2.23 -6.79
CA GLU A 42 6.39 -1.52 -7.86
C GLU A 42 5.80 -0.12 -8.09
N GLN A 43 4.47 0.02 -8.00
CA GLN A 43 3.82 1.32 -8.10
C GLN A 43 4.21 2.26 -6.96
N VAL A 44 4.30 1.75 -5.73
CA VAL A 44 4.76 2.53 -4.58
C VAL A 44 6.23 2.94 -4.74
N GLU A 45 7.11 2.02 -5.15
CA GLU A 45 8.53 2.32 -5.39
C GLU A 45 8.71 3.38 -6.49
N LEU A 46 8.00 3.24 -7.61
CA LEU A 46 8.02 4.21 -8.71
C LEU A 46 7.50 5.58 -8.28
N SER A 47 6.43 5.61 -7.46
CA SER A 47 5.88 6.86 -6.92
C SER A 47 6.87 7.57 -5.99
N LEU A 48 7.55 6.81 -5.12
CA LEU A 48 8.59 7.36 -4.23
C LEU A 48 9.79 7.89 -5.01
N LYS A 49 10.24 7.17 -6.05
CA LYS A 49 11.29 7.66 -6.97
C LYS A 49 10.87 8.94 -7.69
N GLY A 50 9.60 9.03 -8.10
CA GLY A 50 9.03 10.26 -8.67
C GLY A 50 9.08 11.45 -7.72
N ILE A 51 8.71 11.24 -6.44
CA ILE A 51 8.79 12.28 -5.40
C ILE A 51 10.24 12.73 -5.17
N VAL A 52 11.19 11.80 -5.04
CA VAL A 52 12.62 12.13 -4.89
C VAL A 52 13.11 12.96 -6.08
N ARG A 53 12.71 12.61 -7.30
CA ARG A 53 13.11 13.36 -8.50
C ARG A 53 12.53 14.78 -8.53
N ILE A 54 11.28 14.96 -8.09
CA ILE A 54 10.67 16.30 -7.95
C ILE A 54 11.45 17.12 -6.92
N LEU A 55 11.78 16.53 -5.77
CA LEU A 55 12.59 17.19 -4.74
C LEU A 55 13.97 17.58 -5.27
N GLU A 56 14.64 16.70 -6.02
CA GLU A 56 15.92 17.00 -6.67
C GLU A 56 15.80 18.16 -7.66
N VAL A 57 14.76 18.19 -8.51
CA VAL A 57 14.53 19.29 -9.46
C VAL A 57 14.29 20.60 -8.72
N LEU A 58 13.48 20.62 -7.66
CA LEU A 58 13.25 21.81 -6.83
C LEU A 58 14.55 22.32 -6.19
N LEU A 59 15.46 21.42 -5.80
CA LEU A 59 16.75 21.77 -5.21
C LEU A 59 17.82 22.16 -6.25
N SER A 60 17.69 21.70 -7.49
CA SER A 60 18.67 21.90 -8.58
C SER A 60 18.31 23.00 -9.56
N LEU A 61 17.12 23.61 -9.43
CA LEU A 61 16.79 24.81 -10.16
C LEU A 61 17.76 25.93 -9.78
N ASP A 62 18.58 26.33 -10.76
CA ASP A 62 19.54 27.43 -10.76
C ASP A 62 18.90 28.84 -10.56
N PHE A 63 17.77 28.92 -9.84
CA PHE A 63 17.03 30.16 -9.53
C PHE A 63 17.91 31.24 -8.89
N PHE A 64 18.98 30.84 -8.20
CA PHE A 64 19.89 31.75 -7.50
C PHE A 64 20.94 32.42 -8.41
N LYS A 65 21.03 32.09 -9.71
CA LYS A 65 22.11 32.60 -10.57
C LYS A 65 21.84 33.97 -11.22
N ASN A 66 20.63 34.52 -11.11
CA ASN A 66 20.28 35.85 -11.65
C ASN A 66 20.02 36.89 -10.54
N ALA A 67 20.88 36.92 -9.52
CA ALA A 67 20.80 37.81 -8.36
C ALA A 67 21.11 39.30 -8.66
N ASN A 68 20.92 39.76 -9.90
CA ASN A 68 21.13 41.17 -10.28
C ASN A 68 19.82 41.93 -10.62
N GLU A 69 18.67 41.25 -10.60
CA GLU A 69 17.33 41.88 -10.70
C GLU A 69 16.50 41.56 -9.44
N ILE A 70 17.08 41.85 -8.27
CA ILE A 70 16.48 41.56 -6.96
C ILE A 70 15.41 42.63 -6.62
N ASP A 71 14.13 42.36 -6.91
CA ASP A 71 13.03 43.02 -6.18
C ASP A 71 11.73 42.19 -6.20
N SER A 72 11.13 41.98 -5.02
CA SER A 72 9.85 41.29 -4.70
C SER A 72 9.58 39.86 -5.24
N SER A 73 9.87 39.56 -6.50
CA SER A 73 9.53 38.31 -7.19
C SER A 73 10.31 37.09 -6.65
N LEU A 74 11.60 37.27 -6.32
CA LEU A 74 12.41 36.23 -5.66
C LEU A 74 11.90 35.93 -4.24
N ARG A 75 11.49 36.96 -3.48
CA ARG A 75 10.91 36.78 -2.15
C ARG A 75 9.59 36.00 -2.21
N ASN A 76 8.72 36.35 -3.16
CA ASN A 76 7.46 35.64 -3.40
C ASN A 76 7.71 34.19 -3.83
N SER A 77 8.74 33.94 -4.64
CA SER A 77 9.12 32.59 -5.08
C SER A 77 9.66 31.74 -3.93
N ILE A 78 10.49 32.31 -3.06
CA ILE A 78 11.01 31.63 -1.85
C ILE A 78 9.87 31.32 -0.87
N GLU A 79 8.94 32.25 -0.68
CA GLU A 79 7.77 32.06 0.17
C GLU A 79 6.86 30.94 -0.38
N TRP A 80 6.58 30.95 -1.69
CA TRP A 80 5.82 29.88 -2.34
C TRP A 80 6.50 28.51 -2.20
N LEU A 81 7.82 28.43 -2.44
CA LEU A 81 8.57 27.17 -2.27
C LEU A 81 8.57 26.69 -0.82
N THR A 82 8.67 27.61 0.15
CA THR A 82 8.60 27.28 1.58
C THR A 82 7.24 26.68 1.92
N ASN A 83 6.16 27.33 1.49
CA ASN A 83 4.79 26.85 1.71
C ASN A 83 4.54 25.50 1.01
N ALA A 84 4.99 25.33 -0.23
CA ALA A 84 4.88 24.07 -0.95
C ALA A 84 5.68 22.94 -0.26
N GLY A 85 6.88 23.24 0.25
CA GLY A 85 7.70 22.32 1.02
C GLY A 85 7.06 21.92 2.35
N GLU A 86 6.43 22.86 3.05
CA GLU A 86 5.67 22.58 4.28
C GLU A 86 4.43 21.72 4.00
N SER A 87 3.64 22.04 2.97
CA SER A 87 2.49 21.23 2.54
C SER A 87 2.92 19.80 2.17
N LEU A 88 4.03 19.65 1.44
CA LEU A 88 4.57 18.32 1.11
C LEU A 88 5.02 17.57 2.36
N LYS A 89 5.72 18.23 3.29
CA LYS A 89 6.15 17.62 4.56
C LYS A 89 4.97 17.14 5.41
N LEU A 90 3.89 17.92 5.47
CA LEU A 90 2.65 17.50 6.14
C LEU A 90 2.05 16.28 5.46
N LYS A 91 1.96 16.29 4.13
CA LYS A 91 1.45 15.16 3.35
C LYS A 91 2.28 13.89 3.56
N MET A 92 3.62 14.01 3.57
CA MET A 92 4.51 12.87 3.86
C MET A 92 4.24 12.25 5.23
N LYS A 93 3.96 13.07 6.26
CA LYS A 93 3.60 12.56 7.60
C LYS A 93 2.23 11.87 7.62
N GLU A 94 1.27 12.32 6.83
CA GLU A 94 -0.02 11.64 6.69
C GLU A 94 0.15 10.26 6.08
N TYR A 95 0.93 10.14 5.00
CA TYR A 95 1.24 8.87 4.37
C TYR A 95 2.06 7.95 5.27
N GLU A 96 3.04 8.48 6.01
CA GLU A 96 3.80 7.72 7.00
C GLU A 96 2.87 7.10 8.05
N ARG A 97 1.93 7.88 8.60
CA ARG A 97 0.93 7.38 9.55
C ARG A 97 0.06 6.31 8.92
N PHE A 98 -0.46 6.56 7.72
CA PHE A 98 -1.26 5.59 6.98
C PHE A 98 -0.52 4.26 6.79
N PHE A 99 0.74 4.29 6.35
CA PHE A 99 1.52 3.07 6.13
C PHE A 99 1.79 2.31 7.42
N ASN A 100 1.98 3.00 8.54
CA ASN A 100 2.14 2.35 9.84
C ASN A 100 0.85 1.64 10.28
N ASP A 101 -0.30 2.31 10.15
CA ASP A 101 -1.62 1.74 10.48
C ASP A 101 -1.96 0.58 9.53
N PHE A 102 -1.66 0.74 8.24
CA PHE A 102 -1.84 -0.29 7.23
C PHE A 102 -0.99 -1.52 7.53
N ASN A 103 0.29 -1.34 7.86
CA ASN A 103 1.17 -2.46 8.19
C ASN A 103 0.70 -3.22 9.45
N THR A 104 0.25 -2.48 10.46
CA THR A 104 -0.34 -3.06 11.68
C THR A 104 -1.58 -3.90 11.34
N SER A 105 -2.48 -3.36 10.51
CA SER A 105 -3.66 -4.07 10.02
C SER A 105 -3.28 -5.33 9.23
N MET A 106 -2.30 -5.24 8.33
CA MET A 106 -1.86 -6.38 7.53
C MET A 106 -1.32 -7.52 8.38
N HIS A 107 -0.52 -7.22 9.41
CA HIS A 107 -0.06 -8.25 10.34
C HIS A 107 -1.21 -8.90 11.14
N ALA A 108 -2.19 -8.11 11.59
CA ALA A 108 -3.35 -8.65 12.29
C ALA A 108 -4.19 -9.56 11.37
N ASN A 109 -4.40 -9.13 10.13
CA ASN A 109 -5.11 -9.88 9.11
C ASN A 109 -4.39 -11.19 8.75
N GLU A 110 -3.06 -11.16 8.61
CA GLU A 110 -2.24 -12.34 8.37
C GLU A 110 -2.36 -13.36 9.50
N GLN A 111 -2.34 -12.88 10.75
CA GLN A 111 -2.52 -13.74 11.92
C GLN A 111 -3.95 -14.32 11.99
N GLU A 112 -4.97 -13.53 11.69
CA GLU A 112 -6.38 -13.97 11.61
C GLU A 112 -6.53 -15.11 10.60
N VAL A 113 -6.04 -14.90 9.37
CA VAL A 113 -6.07 -15.91 8.29
C VAL A 113 -5.32 -17.17 8.69
N THR A 114 -4.13 -17.03 9.26
CA THR A 114 -3.31 -18.17 9.72
C THR A 114 -4.04 -18.98 10.80
N ASN A 115 -4.65 -18.29 11.77
CA ASN A 115 -5.40 -18.95 12.85
C ASN A 115 -6.63 -19.68 12.31
N THR A 116 -7.39 -19.06 11.41
CA THR A 116 -8.54 -19.70 10.76
C THR A 116 -8.12 -20.92 9.95
N LEU A 117 -7.02 -20.83 9.19
CA LEU A 117 -6.53 -21.95 8.39
C LEU A 117 -6.06 -23.11 9.27
N ASN A 118 -5.36 -22.82 10.37
CA ASN A 118 -4.94 -23.82 11.34
C ASN A 118 -6.13 -24.50 12.02
N ALA A 119 -7.13 -23.72 12.46
CA ALA A 119 -8.36 -24.26 13.04
C ALA A 119 -9.11 -25.17 12.05
N ASN A 120 -9.24 -24.75 10.80
CA ASN A 120 -9.84 -25.57 9.74
C ASN A 120 -9.05 -26.86 9.48
N THR A 121 -7.72 -26.77 9.49
CA THR A 121 -6.85 -27.94 9.34
C THR A 121 -7.07 -28.97 10.44
N GLU A 122 -7.13 -28.54 11.70
CA GLU A 122 -7.39 -29.45 12.83
C GLU A 122 -8.81 -30.01 12.82
N ASN A 123 -9.82 -29.22 12.43
CA ASN A 123 -11.20 -29.70 12.26
C ASN A 123 -11.31 -30.76 11.14
N ILE A 124 -10.65 -30.56 10.00
CA ILE A 124 -10.65 -31.54 8.92
C ILE A 124 -9.97 -32.85 9.38
N LYS A 125 -8.83 -32.75 10.08
CA LYS A 125 -8.15 -33.93 10.64
C LYS A 125 -9.04 -34.70 11.62
N SER A 126 -9.78 -34.00 12.48
CA SER A 126 -10.64 -34.64 13.48
C SER A 126 -11.85 -35.34 12.84
N GLU A 127 -12.48 -34.72 11.84
CA GLU A 127 -13.58 -35.34 11.08
C GLU A 127 -13.10 -36.53 10.25
N ILE A 128 -11.91 -36.48 9.63
CA ILE A 128 -11.32 -37.65 8.95
C ILE A 128 -11.16 -38.81 9.93
N LYS A 129 -10.55 -38.57 11.10
CA LYS A 129 -10.35 -39.62 12.12
C LYS A 129 -11.68 -40.21 12.60
N LYS A 130 -12.71 -39.38 12.73
CA LYS A 130 -14.05 -39.83 13.10
C LYS A 130 -14.66 -40.72 12.04
N LEU A 131 -14.56 -40.34 10.76
CA LEU A 131 -15.00 -41.16 9.63
C LEU A 131 -14.24 -42.49 9.55
N GLU A 132 -12.92 -42.47 9.75
CA GLU A 132 -12.10 -43.69 9.80
C GLU A 132 -12.59 -44.66 10.88
N ASN A 133 -12.86 -44.16 12.10
CA ASN A 133 -13.39 -44.99 13.19
C ASN A 133 -14.78 -45.56 12.86
N GLN A 134 -15.65 -44.78 12.22
CA GLN A 134 -16.97 -45.25 11.80
C GLN A 134 -16.88 -46.38 10.76
N LEU A 135 -16.01 -46.22 9.76
CA LEU A 135 -15.78 -47.26 8.74
C LEU A 135 -15.21 -48.55 9.35
N ILE A 136 -14.30 -48.44 10.33
CA ILE A 136 -13.76 -49.60 11.05
C ILE A 136 -14.86 -50.34 11.81
N GLU A 137 -15.74 -49.62 12.50
CA GLU A 137 -16.83 -50.22 13.27
C GLU A 137 -17.88 -50.89 12.34
N GLU A 138 -18.26 -50.23 11.25
CA GLU A 138 -19.16 -50.83 10.25
C GLU A 138 -18.57 -52.11 9.63
N ALA A 139 -17.28 -52.08 9.26
CA ALA A 139 -16.60 -53.25 8.73
C ALA A 139 -16.56 -54.40 9.75
N ARG A 140 -16.32 -54.09 11.03
CA ARG A 140 -16.33 -55.08 12.11
C ARG A 140 -17.73 -55.70 12.29
N MET A 141 -18.79 -54.89 12.31
CA MET A 141 -20.16 -55.40 12.42
C MET A 141 -20.52 -56.31 11.23
N LEU A 142 -20.16 -55.93 10.00
CA LEU A 142 -20.38 -56.76 8.82
C LEU A 142 -19.64 -58.11 8.91
N LEU A 143 -18.40 -58.11 9.40
CA LEU A 143 -17.62 -59.32 9.60
C LEU A 143 -18.26 -60.25 10.65
N GLU A 144 -18.71 -59.70 11.78
CA GLU A 144 -19.42 -60.46 12.83
C GLU A 144 -20.71 -61.10 12.27
N GLN A 145 -21.49 -60.35 11.50
CA GLN A 145 -22.71 -60.84 10.84
C GLN A 145 -22.43 -61.98 9.86
N GLU A 146 -21.41 -61.85 9.00
CA GLU A 146 -21.01 -62.90 8.05
C GLU A 146 -20.50 -64.16 8.77
N THR A 147 -19.82 -64.00 9.90
CA THR A 147 -19.33 -65.13 10.70
C THR A 147 -20.48 -65.89 11.37
N GLN A 148 -21.53 -65.19 11.81
CA GLN A 148 -22.73 -65.81 12.38
C GLN A 148 -23.56 -66.57 11.33
N LYS A 149 -23.69 -66.06 10.09
CA LYS A 149 -24.39 -66.77 8.99
C LYS A 149 -23.77 -68.11 8.60
N LYS A 150 -22.47 -68.29 8.85
CA LYS A 150 -21.72 -69.50 8.51
C LYS A 150 -21.77 -70.59 9.59
N ARG A 151 -22.34 -70.31 10.75
CA ARG A 151 -22.56 -71.28 11.84
C ARG A 151 -23.98 -71.82 11.78
#